data_AF-A0A0Q6P4Q2-F1
#
_entry.id   AF-A0A0Q6P4Q2-F1
#
_cell.length_a   1.000
_cell.length_b   1.000
_cell.length_c   1.000
_cell.angle_alpha   90.00
_cell.angle_beta   90.00
_cell.angle_gamma   90.00
#
_symmetry.space_group_name_H-M   'P 1'
#
loop_
_entity.id
_entity.type
_entity.pdbx_description
1 polymer ?
#
loop_
_entity_poly.entity_id
_entity_poly.type
_entity_poly.pdbx_seq_one_letter_code
_entity_poly.pdbx_strand_id
1 'polypeptide(L)'
;MAIIIGTSGPDTIIGAEDDDDRILGLGGDDHLIGLNGNDGLIGGPGADLLEGGEGDDTYELNADRSDTIIDVSGWDTIRATTSLDLRDYPEIENLVMATEASGRRALGNALNNEIFDRGGSNILDGREGQDYLVAGGGDDILTGGLGADDLQGGSGDDRFDFHDVAETGIGSGPGIDRRDQIMDFTRGDDLIHLGRIDADAGHSGNQGFRFLGATSFTGSAGELVTYEELINAGTETVTVIAGDTDGDGVADFEIELRGSIALSAGDFIL
;
A
#
# COMPACT_ATOMS: atom_id res chain seq x y z
N MET A 1 4.23 28.76 7.48
CA MET A 1 4.60 27.91 8.64
C MET A 1 4.81 28.71 9.93
N ALA A 2 3.71 29.07 10.59
CA ALA A 2 3.74 29.48 11.99
C ALA A 2 3.78 28.25 12.91
N ILE A 3 4.16 28.45 14.18
CA ILE A 3 4.10 27.40 15.20
C ILE A 3 3.19 27.90 16.31
N ILE A 4 2.13 27.17 16.58
CA ILE A 4 1.13 27.50 17.59
C ILE A 4 1.12 26.37 18.62
N ILE A 5 1.24 26.74 19.90
CA ILE A 5 1.42 25.79 21.00
C ILE A 5 0.35 26.06 22.05
N GLY A 6 -0.40 25.01 22.38
CA GLY A 6 -1.37 24.96 23.45
C GLY A 6 -0.73 24.82 24.84
N THR A 7 -1.50 24.26 25.74
CA THR A 7 -1.21 24.12 27.16
C THR A 7 -1.37 22.67 27.58
N SER A 8 -1.21 22.37 28.88
CA SER A 8 -1.43 21.00 29.37
C SER A 8 -2.89 20.70 29.74
N GLY A 9 -3.84 21.51 29.26
CA GLY A 9 -5.26 21.29 29.46
C GLY A 9 -6.03 21.56 28.17
N PRO A 10 -7.36 21.35 28.17
CA PRO A 10 -8.17 21.47 26.97
C PRO A 10 -8.07 22.85 26.34
N ASP A 11 -7.64 22.89 25.09
CA ASP A 11 -7.47 24.09 24.29
C ASP A 11 -8.37 24.08 23.05
N THR A 12 -8.69 25.26 22.56
CA THR A 12 -9.23 25.45 21.21
C THR A 12 -8.28 26.38 20.48
N ILE A 13 -7.61 25.86 19.46
CA ILE A 13 -6.56 26.55 18.74
C ILE A 13 -6.97 26.64 17.28
N ILE A 14 -6.87 27.85 16.73
CA ILE A 14 -7.16 28.14 15.33
C ILE A 14 -5.87 28.65 14.70
N GLY A 15 -5.53 28.09 13.55
CA GLY A 15 -4.46 28.51 12.67
C GLY A 15 -4.59 29.94 12.16
N ALA A 16 -3.57 30.37 11.44
CA ALA A 16 -3.59 31.59 10.66
C ALA A 16 -4.31 31.34 9.33
N GLU A 17 -5.11 32.31 8.88
CA GLU A 17 -5.77 32.21 7.57
C GLU A 17 -4.73 32.23 6.43
N ASP A 18 -4.88 31.31 5.47
CA ASP A 18 -4.09 31.21 4.23
C ASP A 18 -2.57 31.02 4.45
N ASP A 19 -2.17 30.36 5.54
CA ASP A 19 -0.78 30.11 5.91
C ASP A 19 -0.61 28.66 6.37
N ASP A 20 0.47 27.99 5.97
CA ASP A 20 0.82 26.70 6.59
C ASP A 20 1.10 26.90 8.09
N ASP A 21 0.65 25.97 8.92
CA ASP A 21 0.79 25.99 10.36
C ASP A 21 1.36 24.68 10.93
N ARG A 22 1.91 24.80 12.14
CA ARG A 22 2.20 23.65 12.98
C ARG A 22 1.57 23.88 14.33
N ILE A 23 0.51 23.13 14.62
CA ILE A 23 -0.32 23.28 15.80
C ILE A 23 -0.06 22.12 16.75
N LEU A 24 0.32 22.43 17.99
CA LEU A 24 0.57 21.45 19.05
C LEU A 24 -0.40 21.69 20.21
N GLY A 25 -1.36 20.79 20.44
CA GLY A 25 -2.30 20.84 21.57
C GLY A 25 -1.58 20.63 22.92
N LEU A 26 -0.64 19.68 22.92
CA LEU A 26 0.17 19.19 24.04
C LEU A 26 -0.55 18.18 24.93
N GLY A 27 -1.62 18.53 25.64
CA GLY A 27 -2.35 17.51 26.38
C GLY A 27 -3.60 18.03 27.06
N GLY A 28 -4.54 17.13 27.32
CA GLY A 28 -5.94 17.52 27.48
C GLY A 28 -6.71 17.10 26.23
N ASP A 29 -8.02 17.30 26.23
CA ASP A 29 -8.84 17.03 25.04
C ASP A 29 -8.92 18.33 24.24
N ASP A 30 -8.12 18.45 23.19
CA ASP A 30 -7.91 19.67 22.42
C ASP A 30 -8.76 19.71 21.14
N HIS A 31 -9.07 20.92 20.67
CA HIS A 31 -9.67 21.16 19.35
C HIS A 31 -8.72 22.04 18.53
N LEU A 32 -8.09 21.44 17.53
CA LEU A 32 -7.11 22.09 16.66
C LEU A 32 -7.72 22.28 15.27
N ILE A 33 -7.68 23.51 14.75
CA ILE A 33 -8.24 23.90 13.44
C ILE A 33 -7.13 24.55 12.62
N GLY A 34 -6.76 23.94 11.48
CA GLY A 34 -5.72 24.42 10.55
C GLY A 34 -6.19 25.59 9.68
N LEU A 35 -7.35 25.44 9.03
CA LEU A 35 -7.96 26.34 8.04
C LEU A 35 -7.47 26.07 6.61
N ASN A 36 -6.81 27.04 5.97
CA ASN A 36 -6.28 26.89 4.62
C ASN A 36 -4.76 26.87 4.72
N GLY A 37 -4.10 26.00 3.98
CA GLY A 37 -2.65 25.83 4.04
C GLY A 37 -2.30 24.37 4.28
N ASN A 38 -1.01 24.05 4.25
CA ASN A 38 -0.56 22.69 4.53
C ASN A 38 -0.14 22.58 6.00
N ASP A 39 -1.04 22.10 6.85
CA ASP A 39 -0.95 22.20 8.29
C ASP A 39 -0.49 20.90 8.96
N GLY A 40 0.33 21.05 10.00
CA GLY A 40 0.77 19.96 10.86
C GLY A 40 0.06 19.97 12.21
N LEU A 41 -0.88 19.05 12.43
CA LEU A 41 -1.70 18.99 13.65
C LEU A 41 -1.23 17.84 14.56
N ILE A 42 -0.88 18.19 15.81
CA ILE A 42 -0.46 17.24 16.84
C ILE A 42 -1.27 17.53 18.11
N GLY A 43 -2.29 16.72 18.37
CA GLY A 43 -3.13 16.83 19.57
C GLY A 43 -2.32 16.60 20.84
N GLY A 44 -1.83 15.39 21.02
CA GLY A 44 -1.06 14.98 22.19
C GLY A 44 -1.75 13.85 22.92
N PRO A 45 -1.58 13.69 24.24
CA PRO A 45 -2.40 12.78 25.04
C PRO A 45 -3.76 13.42 25.32
N GLY A 46 -4.82 12.68 25.05
CA GLY A 46 -6.19 13.16 25.17
C GLY A 46 -7.05 12.62 24.03
N ALA A 47 -8.34 12.88 24.06
CA ALA A 47 -9.20 12.65 22.91
C ALA A 47 -9.33 13.98 22.14
N ASP A 48 -8.47 14.16 21.15
CA ASP A 48 -8.37 15.42 20.42
C ASP A 48 -9.27 15.43 19.18
N LEU A 49 -9.72 16.62 18.78
CA LEU A 49 -10.38 16.88 17.49
C LEU A 49 -9.42 17.68 16.61
N LEU A 50 -9.00 17.09 15.50
CA LEU A 50 -8.05 17.66 14.56
C LEU A 50 -8.77 17.96 13.24
N GLU A 51 -8.94 19.24 12.93
CA GLU A 51 -9.54 19.74 11.69
C GLU A 51 -8.45 20.40 10.84
N GLY A 52 -7.99 19.77 9.76
CA GLY A 52 -6.98 20.33 8.86
C GLY A 52 -7.56 21.47 8.03
N GLY A 53 -8.34 21.12 7.01
CA GLY A 53 -9.14 22.06 6.24
C GLY A 53 -8.85 21.95 4.75
N GLU A 54 -8.50 23.04 4.08
CA GLU A 54 -8.05 23.00 2.69
C GLU A 54 -6.51 22.98 2.62
N GLY A 55 -5.93 22.02 1.91
CA GLY A 55 -4.49 21.93 1.71
C GLY A 55 -3.99 20.52 2.01
N ASP A 56 -2.69 20.26 1.86
CA ASP A 56 -2.12 18.94 2.15
C ASP A 56 -1.68 18.90 3.62
N ASP A 57 -2.53 18.35 4.48
CA ASP A 57 -2.38 18.36 5.93
C ASP A 57 -1.66 17.12 6.47
N THR A 58 -1.07 17.24 7.65
CA THR A 58 -0.39 16.14 8.35
C THR A 58 -0.84 16.02 9.79
N TYR A 59 -1.37 14.87 10.15
CA TYR A 59 -1.87 14.52 11.47
C TYR A 59 -0.92 13.54 12.18
N GLU A 60 -0.48 13.84 13.40
CA GLU A 60 0.30 12.89 14.22
C GLU A 60 -0.60 12.24 15.28
N LEU A 61 -0.93 10.96 15.09
CA LEU A 61 -1.79 10.24 16.00
C LEU A 61 -1.02 9.66 17.19
N ASN A 62 -1.65 9.76 18.35
CA ASN A 62 -1.23 9.06 19.55
C ASN A 62 -1.47 7.54 19.46
N ALA A 63 -0.78 6.79 20.32
CA ALA A 63 -0.80 5.32 20.28
C ALA A 63 -2.13 4.72 20.79
N ASP A 64 -2.93 5.48 21.54
CA ASP A 64 -4.25 5.07 22.05
C ASP A 64 -5.39 5.36 21.07
N ARG A 65 -5.12 6.05 19.94
CA ARG A 65 -6.06 6.28 18.84
C ARG A 65 -7.37 6.94 19.32
N SER A 66 -7.27 7.83 20.30
CA SER A 66 -8.42 8.55 20.85
C SER A 66 -8.81 9.78 20.01
N ASP A 67 -7.94 10.21 19.11
CA ASP A 67 -8.15 11.42 18.32
C ASP A 67 -9.12 11.18 17.15
N THR A 68 -9.90 12.21 16.85
CA THR A 68 -10.77 12.29 15.68
C THR A 68 -10.18 13.27 14.68
N ILE A 69 -10.09 12.85 13.42
CA ILE A 69 -9.67 13.72 12.31
C ILE A 69 -10.91 14.06 11.47
N ILE A 70 -11.00 15.32 11.07
CA ILE A 70 -11.96 15.78 10.06
C ILE A 70 -11.16 16.57 9.03
N ASP A 71 -11.22 16.12 7.78
CA ASP A 71 -10.61 16.83 6.65
C ASP A 71 -11.69 17.28 5.65
N VAL A 72 -11.35 18.24 4.81
CA VAL A 72 -12.20 18.76 3.74
C VAL A 72 -11.62 18.45 2.37
N SER A 73 -10.34 18.75 2.12
CA SER A 73 -9.69 18.48 0.84
C SER A 73 -8.18 18.67 0.92
N GLY A 74 -7.47 17.73 0.34
CA GLY A 74 -6.03 17.74 0.32
C GLY A 74 -5.49 16.47 -0.26
N TRP A 75 -4.18 16.32 -0.17
CA TRP A 75 -3.52 15.03 -0.20
C TRP A 75 -2.91 14.77 1.19
N ASP A 76 -3.70 14.18 2.06
CA ASP A 76 -3.51 14.29 3.50
C ASP A 76 -2.77 13.10 4.08
N THR A 77 -2.03 13.33 5.16
CA THR A 77 -1.13 12.33 5.75
C THR A 77 -1.41 12.08 7.22
N ILE A 78 -1.66 10.82 7.58
CA ILE A 78 -1.56 10.37 8.97
C ILE A 78 -0.17 9.79 9.24
N ARG A 79 0.46 10.27 10.31
CA ARG A 79 1.67 9.70 10.91
C ARG A 79 1.29 8.90 12.15
N ALA A 80 1.38 7.58 12.08
CA ALA A 80 1.01 6.66 13.16
C ALA A 80 2.23 5.95 13.76
N THR A 81 2.16 5.59 15.04
CA THR A 81 3.20 4.78 15.72
C THR A 81 2.76 3.34 15.98
N THR A 82 1.47 3.07 15.86
CA THR A 82 0.80 1.77 16.02
C THR A 82 0.01 1.42 14.78
N SER A 83 -0.46 0.17 14.67
CA SER A 83 -1.31 -0.27 13.56
C SER A 83 -2.49 0.68 13.30
N LEU A 84 -2.70 1.01 12.03
CA LEU A 84 -3.75 1.91 11.58
C LEU A 84 -4.51 1.30 10.41
N ASP A 85 -5.78 1.67 10.34
CA ASP A 85 -6.70 1.31 9.29
C ASP A 85 -7.34 2.60 8.76
N LEU A 86 -7.03 2.99 7.52
CA LEU A 86 -7.54 4.23 6.93
C LEU A 86 -9.04 4.16 6.58
N ARG A 87 -9.73 3.03 6.73
CA ARG A 87 -11.21 3.03 6.65
C ARG A 87 -11.86 3.83 7.77
N ASP A 88 -11.14 4.04 8.88
CA ASP A 88 -11.57 4.93 9.95
C ASP A 88 -11.40 6.42 9.58
N TYR A 89 -10.69 6.71 8.48
CA TYR A 89 -10.33 8.05 7.98
C TYR A 89 -10.51 8.12 6.45
N PRO A 90 -11.75 8.10 5.94
CA PRO A 90 -12.03 7.92 4.52
C PRO A 90 -11.58 9.07 3.61
N GLU A 91 -11.19 10.20 4.18
CA GLU A 91 -10.66 11.39 3.50
C GLU A 91 -9.12 11.42 3.46
N ILE A 92 -8.42 10.41 3.99
CA ILE A 92 -6.95 10.41 4.08
C ILE A 92 -6.35 9.48 3.03
N GLU A 93 -5.41 10.01 2.25
CA GLU A 93 -4.67 9.28 1.21
C GLU A 93 -3.39 8.64 1.75
N ASN A 94 -2.64 9.31 2.60
CA ASN A 94 -1.30 8.86 3.00
C ASN A 94 -1.23 8.32 4.43
N LEU A 95 -0.51 7.21 4.59
CA LEU A 95 -0.17 6.66 5.90
C LEU A 95 1.34 6.49 6.03
N VAL A 96 1.92 7.11 7.04
CA VAL A 96 3.34 6.94 7.41
C VAL A 96 3.46 6.28 8.77
N MET A 97 4.08 5.11 8.82
CA MET A 97 4.47 4.47 10.09
C MET A 97 5.74 5.14 10.61
N ALA A 98 5.59 5.94 11.66
CA ALA A 98 6.62 6.89 12.11
C ALA A 98 7.82 6.24 12.84
N THR A 99 7.82 4.91 13.04
CA THR A 99 8.86 4.17 13.77
C THR A 99 9.15 2.83 13.09
N GLU A 100 10.26 2.15 13.42
CA GLU A 100 10.67 0.85 12.84
C GLU A 100 10.23 -0.36 13.69
N ALA A 101 8.99 -0.36 14.21
CA ALA A 101 8.51 -1.43 15.07
C ALA A 101 7.90 -2.56 14.24
N SER A 102 8.14 -3.82 14.62
CA SER A 102 7.53 -4.99 13.96
C SER A 102 6.13 -5.32 14.48
N GLY A 103 5.40 -6.13 13.71
CA GLY A 103 4.09 -6.68 14.07
C GLY A 103 2.93 -5.72 13.89
N ARG A 104 3.12 -4.63 13.12
CA ARG A 104 2.08 -3.65 12.84
C ARG A 104 1.35 -3.97 11.54
N ARG A 105 0.20 -3.32 11.41
CA ARG A 105 -0.64 -3.35 10.22
C ARG A 105 -0.85 -1.92 9.75
N ALA A 106 -0.44 -1.61 8.53
CA ALA A 106 -0.69 -0.34 7.87
C ALA A 106 -1.65 -0.61 6.72
N LEU A 107 -2.93 -0.28 6.90
CA LEU A 107 -4.00 -0.66 5.98
C LEU A 107 -4.60 0.61 5.36
N GLY A 108 -4.71 0.63 4.03
CA GLY A 108 -5.31 1.71 3.25
C GLY A 108 -6.83 1.78 3.35
N ASN A 109 -7.50 2.36 2.36
CA ASN A 109 -8.96 2.49 2.29
C ASN A 109 -9.46 2.16 0.87
N ALA A 110 -10.25 3.02 0.24
CA ALA A 110 -10.73 2.81 -1.13
C ALA A 110 -10.23 3.89 -2.10
N LEU A 111 -9.38 4.79 -1.59
CA LEU A 111 -8.69 5.82 -2.34
C LEU A 111 -7.35 5.26 -2.83
N ASN A 112 -6.67 6.01 -3.67
CA ASN A 112 -5.27 5.73 -4.01
C ASN A 112 -4.40 6.12 -2.82
N ASN A 113 -3.89 5.14 -2.09
CA ASN A 113 -3.11 5.38 -0.89
C ASN A 113 -1.60 5.33 -1.13
N GLU A 114 -0.86 6.24 -0.49
CA GLU A 114 0.60 6.06 -0.31
C GLU A 114 0.88 5.60 1.12
N ILE A 115 1.36 4.37 1.27
CA ILE A 115 1.66 3.76 2.57
C ILE A 115 3.16 3.56 2.69
N PHE A 116 3.78 4.31 3.60
CA PHE A 116 5.20 4.24 3.90
C PHE A 116 5.45 3.70 5.30
N ASP A 117 6.03 2.51 5.37
CA ASP A 117 6.67 2.01 6.58
C ASP A 117 8.17 2.30 6.55
N ARG A 118 8.75 2.56 7.73
CA ARG A 118 10.18 2.80 7.92
C ARG A 118 10.94 1.51 8.17
N GLY A 119 10.25 0.44 8.54
CA GLY A 119 10.79 -0.90 8.69
C GLY A 119 10.25 -1.65 9.92
N GLY A 120 10.93 -2.76 10.23
CA GLY A 120 10.43 -3.87 11.03
C GLY A 120 9.45 -4.74 10.24
N SER A 121 9.41 -6.04 10.51
CA SER A 121 8.48 -6.99 9.87
C SER A 121 7.01 -6.68 10.13
N ASN A 122 6.30 -6.19 9.12
CA ASN A 122 4.95 -5.64 9.19
C ASN A 122 4.05 -6.15 8.05
N ILE A 123 2.77 -5.78 8.11
CA ILE A 123 1.77 -6.07 7.08
C ILE A 123 1.28 -4.75 6.49
N LEU A 124 1.42 -4.60 5.19
CA LEU A 124 0.87 -3.49 4.39
C LEU A 124 -0.23 -4.04 3.47
N ASP A 125 -1.35 -3.32 3.38
CA ASP A 125 -2.54 -3.70 2.62
C ASP A 125 -3.18 -2.44 2.02
N GLY A 126 -3.04 -2.22 0.71
CA GLY A 126 -3.54 -1.03 0.01
C GLY A 126 -5.07 -0.99 -0.06
N ARG A 127 -5.65 -2.14 -0.42
CA ARG A 127 -7.08 -2.50 -0.51
C ARG A 127 -7.75 -2.19 -1.84
N GLU A 128 -8.40 -1.04 -2.00
CA GLU A 128 -8.96 -0.67 -3.30
C GLU A 128 -8.33 0.67 -3.67
N GLY A 129 -7.97 0.84 -4.94
CA GLY A 129 -7.28 2.05 -5.37
C GLY A 129 -6.06 1.71 -6.19
N GLN A 130 -5.36 2.73 -6.69
CA GLN A 130 -4.00 2.55 -7.19
C GLN A 130 -3.05 2.94 -6.07
N ASP A 131 -2.53 1.94 -5.38
CA ASP A 131 -1.79 2.14 -4.15
C ASP A 131 -0.28 2.10 -4.38
N TYR A 132 0.46 2.85 -3.56
CA TYR A 132 1.92 2.84 -3.50
C TYR A 132 2.36 2.38 -2.11
N LEU A 133 2.90 1.17 -2.01
CA LEU A 133 3.27 0.55 -0.74
C LEU A 133 4.79 0.42 -0.64
N VAL A 134 5.38 0.98 0.41
CA VAL A 134 6.81 0.85 0.73
C VAL A 134 6.96 0.32 2.14
N ALA A 135 7.39 -0.93 2.32
CA ALA A 135 7.48 -1.57 3.63
C ALA A 135 8.83 -1.29 4.34
N GLY A 136 9.90 -1.09 3.57
CA GLY A 136 11.16 -0.58 4.06
C GLY A 136 12.15 -1.67 4.40
N GLY A 137 12.12 -2.22 5.62
CA GLY A 137 13.05 -3.30 5.93
C GLY A 137 12.56 -4.20 7.05
N GLY A 138 13.09 -5.42 7.12
CA GLY A 138 12.47 -6.52 7.86
C GLY A 138 11.63 -7.38 6.92
N ASP A 139 11.20 -8.54 7.41
CA ASP A 139 10.41 -9.48 6.60
C ASP A 139 8.94 -9.02 6.54
N ASP A 140 8.53 -8.41 5.43
CA ASP A 140 7.24 -7.77 5.28
C ASP A 140 6.24 -8.61 4.46
N ILE A 141 4.94 -8.33 4.68
CA ILE A 141 3.85 -8.87 3.87
C ILE A 141 3.14 -7.70 3.20
N LEU A 142 3.09 -7.70 1.87
CA LEU A 142 2.44 -6.67 1.09
C LEU A 142 1.27 -7.28 0.30
N THR A 143 0.12 -6.61 0.35
CA THR A 143 -1.02 -6.85 -0.53
C THR A 143 -1.39 -5.51 -1.15
N GLY A 144 -1.34 -5.40 -2.48
CA GLY A 144 -1.83 -4.22 -3.19
C GLY A 144 -3.33 -4.10 -2.99
N GLY A 145 -4.06 -5.06 -3.53
CA GLY A 145 -5.52 -5.15 -3.41
C GLY A 145 -6.14 -5.04 -4.80
N LEU A 146 -7.34 -4.48 -4.90
CA LEU A 146 -7.95 -4.15 -6.19
C LEU A 146 -7.33 -2.88 -6.74
N GLY A 147 -6.74 -2.97 -7.93
CA GLY A 147 -6.32 -1.82 -8.69
C GLY A 147 -5.04 -2.11 -9.44
N ALA A 148 -4.21 -1.08 -9.61
CA ALA A 148 -2.92 -1.24 -10.24
C ALA A 148 -1.89 -0.63 -9.31
N ASP A 149 -1.25 -1.50 -8.54
CA ASP A 149 -0.49 -1.11 -7.35
C ASP A 149 1.02 -1.23 -7.59
N ASP A 150 1.77 -0.34 -6.95
CA ASP A 150 3.23 -0.33 -6.95
C ASP A 150 3.73 -0.77 -5.56
N LEU A 151 4.32 -1.96 -5.49
CA LEU A 151 4.70 -2.65 -4.27
C LEU A 151 6.23 -2.68 -4.12
N GLN A 152 6.73 -2.16 -3.00
CA GLN A 152 8.15 -2.17 -2.65
C GLN A 152 8.36 -2.81 -1.28
N GLY A 153 8.96 -4.01 -1.26
CA GLY A 153 9.27 -4.73 -0.01
C GLY A 153 10.43 -4.09 0.74
N GLY A 154 11.50 -3.77 0.01
CA GLY A 154 12.71 -3.20 0.56
C GLY A 154 13.74 -4.26 0.90
N SER A 155 14.21 -4.30 2.15
CA SER A 155 15.24 -5.25 2.58
C SER A 155 14.70 -6.25 3.58
N GLY A 156 14.87 -7.53 3.36
CA GLY A 156 14.32 -8.58 4.24
C GLY A 156 13.83 -9.71 3.38
N ASP A 157 13.24 -10.73 4.00
CA ASP A 157 12.58 -11.80 3.25
C ASP A 157 11.10 -11.42 3.07
N ASP A 158 10.77 -10.70 1.99
CA ASP A 158 9.43 -10.13 1.79
C ASP A 158 8.47 -11.09 1.07
N ARG A 159 7.17 -10.92 1.33
CA ARG A 159 6.11 -11.70 0.67
C ARG A 159 5.05 -10.80 0.04
N PHE A 160 4.88 -10.91 -1.27
CA PHE A 160 3.85 -10.23 -2.04
C PHE A 160 2.65 -11.16 -2.25
N ASP A 161 1.50 -10.79 -1.67
CA ASP A 161 0.29 -11.61 -1.62
C ASP A 161 -0.75 -11.17 -2.64
N PHE A 162 -1.20 -12.15 -3.43
CA PHE A 162 -2.35 -12.03 -4.32
C PHE A 162 -3.39 -13.09 -3.95
N HIS A 163 -4.65 -12.66 -3.84
CA HIS A 163 -5.77 -13.44 -3.31
C HIS A 163 -6.83 -13.74 -4.34
N ASP A 164 -6.96 -12.90 -5.37
CA ASP A 164 -7.94 -13.06 -6.44
C ASP A 164 -7.33 -12.58 -7.77
N VAL A 165 -7.75 -13.17 -8.89
CA VAL A 165 -7.31 -12.72 -10.22
C VAL A 165 -7.74 -11.29 -10.53
N ALA A 166 -8.79 -10.80 -9.85
CA ALA A 166 -9.28 -9.43 -10.00
C ALA A 166 -8.42 -8.38 -9.27
N GLU A 167 -7.48 -8.79 -8.40
CA GLU A 167 -6.58 -7.86 -7.71
C GLU A 167 -5.58 -7.21 -8.66
N THR A 168 -5.11 -7.95 -9.67
CA THR A 168 -4.14 -7.44 -10.65
C THR A 168 -4.64 -7.59 -12.08
N GLY A 169 -4.48 -6.53 -12.88
CA GLY A 169 -4.92 -6.50 -14.26
C GLY A 169 -3.96 -7.17 -15.26
N ILE A 170 -4.06 -6.75 -16.52
CA ILE A 170 -3.24 -7.25 -17.65
C ILE A 170 -2.65 -6.06 -18.40
N GLY A 171 -1.36 -6.13 -18.74
CA GLY A 171 -0.68 -5.17 -19.59
C GLY A 171 -0.06 -3.96 -18.87
N SER A 172 0.77 -3.23 -19.63
CA SER A 172 1.70 -2.20 -19.12
C SER A 172 1.27 -0.73 -19.37
N GLY A 173 0.01 -0.48 -19.74
CA GLY A 173 -0.50 0.82 -20.26
C GLY A 173 -0.56 1.94 -19.20
N PRO A 174 -1.42 2.97 -19.29
CA PRO A 174 -1.89 3.73 -18.12
C PRO A 174 -3.32 3.30 -17.71
N GLY A 175 -3.69 3.37 -16.42
CA GLY A 175 -5.06 3.08 -15.93
C GLY A 175 -5.12 2.12 -14.73
N ILE A 176 -6.34 1.95 -14.18
CA ILE A 176 -6.65 1.06 -13.03
C ILE A 176 -6.67 -0.43 -13.39
N ASP A 177 -6.89 -0.79 -14.66
CA ASP A 177 -7.00 -2.19 -15.10
C ASP A 177 -5.64 -2.80 -15.50
N ARG A 178 -4.54 -2.23 -15.01
CA ARG A 178 -3.19 -2.71 -15.30
C ARG A 178 -2.77 -3.72 -14.25
N ARG A 179 -1.73 -4.48 -14.58
CA ARG A 179 -1.07 -5.34 -13.60
C ARG A 179 -0.37 -4.53 -12.51
N ASP A 180 -0.28 -5.14 -11.35
CA ASP A 180 0.56 -4.67 -10.25
C ASP A 180 2.04 -4.77 -10.59
N GLN A 181 2.83 -3.88 -9.98
CA GLN A 181 4.27 -3.80 -10.13
C GLN A 181 4.97 -4.09 -8.80
N ILE A 182 5.80 -5.12 -8.78
CA ILE A 182 6.77 -5.34 -7.69
C ILE A 182 8.09 -4.69 -8.10
N MET A 183 8.50 -3.70 -7.30
CA MET A 183 9.49 -2.70 -7.68
C MET A 183 10.93 -3.14 -7.41
N ASP A 184 11.15 -4.03 -6.45
CA ASP A 184 12.47 -4.42 -5.95
C ASP A 184 12.65 -5.91 -5.63
N PHE A 185 11.85 -6.78 -6.26
CA PHE A 185 11.89 -8.23 -6.03
C PHE A 185 13.32 -8.82 -6.12
N THR A 186 13.75 -9.44 -5.03
CA THR A 186 15.07 -10.05 -4.86
C THR A 186 14.92 -11.56 -4.66
N ARG A 187 15.32 -12.32 -5.69
CA ARG A 187 15.28 -13.79 -5.64
C ARG A 187 16.10 -14.37 -4.49
N GLY A 188 15.48 -15.30 -3.77
CA GLY A 188 16.10 -16.01 -2.65
C GLY A 188 15.84 -15.37 -1.28
N ASP A 189 15.43 -14.10 -1.28
CA ASP A 189 14.98 -13.37 -0.11
C ASP A 189 13.44 -13.26 -0.20
N ASP A 190 12.92 -12.78 -1.34
CA ASP A 190 11.49 -12.51 -1.52
C ASP A 190 10.69 -13.67 -2.14
N LEU A 191 9.37 -13.67 -1.87
CA LEU A 191 8.41 -14.63 -2.39
C LEU A 191 7.14 -13.96 -2.95
N ILE A 192 6.61 -14.54 -4.03
CA ILE A 192 5.29 -14.18 -4.58
C ILE A 192 4.30 -15.28 -4.20
N HIS A 193 3.21 -14.92 -3.54
CA HIS A 193 2.24 -15.87 -3.04
C HIS A 193 0.94 -15.79 -3.83
N LEU A 194 0.67 -16.87 -4.57
CA LEU A 194 -0.51 -17.04 -5.40
C LEU A 194 -1.42 -18.16 -4.88
N GLY A 195 -1.03 -18.86 -3.82
CA GLY A 195 -1.75 -20.01 -3.26
C GLY A 195 -3.14 -19.70 -2.69
N ARG A 196 -3.59 -18.44 -2.75
CA ARG A 196 -4.99 -18.05 -2.42
C ARG A 196 -5.88 -17.88 -3.65
N ILE A 197 -5.30 -17.78 -4.84
CA ILE A 197 -6.01 -17.81 -6.12
C ILE A 197 -6.25 -19.27 -6.52
N ASP A 198 -7.49 -19.60 -6.86
CA ASP A 198 -7.82 -20.90 -7.40
C ASP A 198 -7.35 -21.02 -8.84
N ALA A 199 -6.32 -21.83 -9.06
CA ALA A 199 -5.69 -21.97 -10.37
C ALA A 199 -6.57 -22.70 -11.40
N ASP A 200 -7.66 -23.37 -11.00
CA ASP A 200 -8.58 -24.05 -11.92
C ASP A 200 -10.02 -23.99 -11.42
N ALA A 201 -10.73 -22.90 -11.76
CA ALA A 201 -12.12 -22.69 -11.35
C ALA A 201 -13.11 -23.74 -11.92
N GLY A 202 -12.67 -24.59 -12.85
CA GLY A 202 -13.45 -25.71 -13.39
C GLY A 202 -13.55 -26.90 -12.43
N HIS A 203 -12.74 -26.93 -11.38
CA HIS A 203 -12.68 -27.98 -10.38
C HIS A 203 -13.03 -27.44 -8.98
N SER A 204 -13.35 -28.36 -8.06
CA SER A 204 -13.79 -27.98 -6.72
C SER A 204 -12.61 -27.90 -5.74
N GLY A 205 -12.56 -26.83 -4.96
CA GLY A 205 -11.50 -26.58 -3.97
C GLY A 205 -10.53 -25.53 -4.51
N ASN A 206 -9.45 -25.23 -3.79
CA ASN A 206 -8.39 -24.34 -4.27
C ASN A 206 -7.27 -25.17 -4.90
N GLN A 207 -7.02 -25.01 -6.21
CA GLN A 207 -5.97 -25.69 -6.96
C GLN A 207 -4.73 -24.80 -7.01
N GLY A 208 -3.54 -25.38 -6.83
CA GLY A 208 -2.29 -24.65 -6.96
C GLY A 208 -1.81 -24.56 -8.40
N PHE A 209 -1.12 -23.46 -8.74
CA PHE A 209 -0.54 -23.28 -10.06
C PHE A 209 0.63 -24.24 -10.33
N ARG A 210 0.85 -24.55 -11.60
CA ARG A 210 2.03 -25.24 -12.11
C ARG A 210 2.91 -24.27 -12.89
N PHE A 211 4.05 -23.92 -12.29
CA PHE A 211 5.04 -23.06 -12.93
C PHE A 211 5.77 -23.77 -14.09
N LEU A 212 5.72 -23.17 -15.28
CA LEU A 212 6.37 -23.68 -16.49
C LEU A 212 7.67 -22.94 -16.83
N GLY A 213 7.91 -21.78 -16.23
CA GLY A 213 9.02 -20.90 -16.56
C GLY A 213 8.79 -20.09 -17.83
N ALA A 214 9.88 -19.78 -18.54
CA ALA A 214 9.86 -18.97 -19.76
C ALA A 214 9.40 -19.76 -21.01
N THR A 215 8.17 -20.25 -20.96
CA THR A 215 7.49 -20.98 -22.05
C THR A 215 6.11 -20.38 -22.33
N SER A 216 5.43 -20.85 -23.37
CA SER A 216 4.02 -20.51 -23.60
C SER A 216 3.09 -21.42 -22.80
N PHE A 217 1.87 -20.95 -22.53
CA PHE A 217 0.78 -21.78 -22.04
C PHE A 217 0.55 -22.97 -22.98
N THR A 218 0.18 -24.11 -22.40
CA THR A 218 -0.17 -25.33 -23.15
C THR A 218 -1.67 -25.42 -23.44
N GLY A 219 -2.48 -24.53 -22.86
CA GLY A 219 -3.95 -24.56 -22.91
C GLY A 219 -4.53 -25.52 -21.86
N SER A 220 -3.89 -25.60 -20.70
CA SER A 220 -4.43 -26.28 -19.52
C SER A 220 -4.59 -25.24 -18.42
N ALA A 221 -5.70 -25.28 -17.69
CA ALA A 221 -5.88 -24.43 -16.51
C ALA A 221 -4.79 -24.68 -15.47
N GLY A 222 -4.54 -23.66 -14.66
CA GLY A 222 -3.59 -23.65 -13.56
C GLY A 222 -2.14 -23.59 -14.00
N GLU A 223 -1.87 -22.95 -15.15
CA GLU A 223 -0.52 -22.74 -15.63
C GLU A 223 0.00 -21.35 -15.26
N LEU A 224 1.27 -21.29 -14.89
CA LEU A 224 1.98 -20.05 -14.60
C LEU A 224 3.22 -19.97 -15.47
N VAL A 225 3.35 -18.91 -16.26
CA VAL A 225 4.47 -18.68 -17.18
C VAL A 225 5.12 -17.33 -16.90
N THR A 226 6.31 -17.13 -17.46
CA THR A 226 7.00 -15.84 -17.42
C THR A 226 7.51 -15.42 -18.79
N TYR A 227 7.53 -14.13 -19.07
CA TYR A 227 8.19 -13.58 -20.26
C TYR A 227 8.77 -12.19 -19.98
N GLU A 228 9.63 -11.72 -20.88
CA GLU A 228 10.13 -10.36 -20.83
C GLU A 228 9.27 -9.45 -21.69
N GLU A 229 8.96 -8.26 -21.17
CA GLU A 229 8.30 -7.19 -21.91
C GLU A 229 9.20 -5.95 -21.95
N LEU A 230 9.21 -5.27 -23.10
CA LEU A 230 9.85 -3.97 -23.24
C LEU A 230 8.82 -2.87 -22.97
N ILE A 231 9.02 -2.12 -21.89
CA ILE A 231 8.15 -1.00 -21.51
C ILE A 231 8.84 0.34 -21.77
N ASN A 232 8.15 1.45 -21.47
CA ASN A 232 8.70 2.81 -21.57
C ASN A 232 9.32 3.11 -22.94
N ALA A 233 8.57 2.83 -24.01
CA ALA A 233 9.03 2.97 -25.40
C ALA A 233 10.30 2.16 -25.74
N GLY A 234 10.52 1.05 -25.02
CA GLY A 234 11.60 0.11 -25.25
C GLY A 234 12.91 0.44 -24.54
N THR A 235 12.89 1.34 -23.55
CA THR A 235 14.09 1.67 -22.77
C THR A 235 14.28 0.79 -21.54
N GLU A 236 13.24 0.06 -21.13
CA GLU A 236 13.25 -0.77 -19.93
C GLU A 236 12.71 -2.16 -20.25
N THR A 237 13.30 -3.17 -19.61
CA THR A 237 12.87 -4.57 -19.70
C THR A 237 12.38 -5.00 -18.35
N VAL A 238 11.20 -5.61 -18.32
CA VAL A 238 10.56 -6.15 -17.13
C VAL A 238 10.26 -7.63 -17.30
N THR A 239 10.12 -8.32 -16.19
CA THR A 239 9.68 -9.72 -16.16
C THR A 239 8.20 -9.74 -15.83
N VAL A 240 7.39 -10.31 -16.70
CA VAL A 240 5.96 -10.49 -16.46
C VAL A 240 5.71 -11.93 -16.06
N ILE A 241 4.99 -12.11 -14.95
CA ILE A 241 4.40 -13.39 -14.54
C ILE A 241 2.96 -13.38 -15.04
N ALA A 242 2.52 -14.45 -15.69
CA ALA A 242 1.17 -14.56 -16.21
C ALA A 242 0.56 -15.91 -15.82
N GLY A 243 -0.68 -15.88 -15.33
CA GLY A 243 -1.44 -17.09 -14.96
C GLY A 243 -2.63 -17.33 -15.88
N ASP A 244 -2.88 -18.59 -16.23
CA ASP A 244 -4.04 -19.08 -16.99
C ASP A 244 -4.85 -20.00 -16.07
N THR A 245 -6.05 -19.57 -15.69
CA THR A 245 -6.96 -20.25 -14.74
C THR A 245 -8.11 -20.98 -15.41
N ASP A 246 -8.42 -20.68 -16.67
CA ASP A 246 -9.53 -21.28 -17.42
C ASP A 246 -9.10 -22.26 -18.53
N GLY A 247 -7.81 -22.28 -18.85
CA GLY A 247 -7.16 -23.17 -19.79
C GLY A 247 -7.34 -22.78 -21.26
N ASP A 248 -7.73 -21.55 -21.57
CA ASP A 248 -7.86 -21.07 -22.95
C ASP A 248 -6.52 -20.72 -23.62
N GLY A 249 -5.43 -20.70 -22.84
CA GLY A 249 -4.08 -20.36 -23.30
C GLY A 249 -3.79 -18.86 -23.35
N VAL A 250 -4.64 -18.04 -22.74
CA VAL A 250 -4.50 -16.60 -22.53
C VAL A 250 -4.31 -16.33 -21.03
N ALA A 251 -3.60 -15.25 -20.70
CA ALA A 251 -3.45 -14.85 -19.31
C ALA A 251 -4.78 -14.29 -18.76
N ASP A 252 -5.15 -14.72 -17.56
CA ASP A 252 -6.26 -14.17 -16.77
C ASP A 252 -5.80 -13.04 -15.84
N PHE A 253 -4.52 -13.04 -15.47
CA PHE A 253 -3.88 -11.99 -14.67
C PHE A 253 -2.39 -11.92 -14.99
N GLU A 254 -1.79 -10.75 -14.78
CA GLU A 254 -0.35 -10.53 -14.89
C GLU A 254 0.21 -9.87 -13.62
N ILE A 255 1.50 -10.06 -13.35
CA ILE A 255 2.26 -9.33 -12.33
C ILE A 255 3.59 -8.90 -12.96
N GLU A 256 3.99 -7.65 -12.78
CA GLU A 256 5.25 -7.12 -13.26
C GLU A 256 6.33 -7.16 -12.17
N LEU A 257 7.51 -7.67 -12.49
CA LEU A 257 8.71 -7.44 -11.71
C LEU A 257 9.64 -6.51 -12.48
N ARG A 258 10.14 -5.46 -11.82
CA ARG A 258 11.10 -4.57 -12.45
C ARG A 258 12.42 -5.28 -12.75
N GLY A 259 12.84 -5.22 -14.01
CA GLY A 259 14.07 -5.84 -14.50
C GLY A 259 13.90 -7.22 -15.13
N SER A 260 15.00 -7.74 -15.66
CA SER A 260 15.09 -9.10 -16.23
C SER A 260 15.48 -10.09 -15.12
N ILE A 261 14.51 -10.87 -14.66
CA ILE A 261 14.61 -11.78 -13.52
C ILE A 261 14.30 -13.20 -13.98
N ALA A 262 15.28 -14.09 -13.89
CA ALA A 262 15.09 -15.51 -14.20
C ALA A 262 14.47 -16.25 -13.00
N LEU A 263 13.14 -16.30 -12.95
CA LEU A 263 12.37 -16.96 -11.90
C LEU A 263 12.43 -18.49 -11.95
N SER A 264 12.18 -19.11 -10.81
CA SER A 264 12.13 -20.55 -10.56
C SER A 264 10.92 -20.88 -9.68
N ALA A 265 10.55 -22.16 -9.58
CA ALA A 265 9.46 -22.58 -8.69
C ALA A 265 9.69 -22.25 -7.20
N GLY A 266 10.93 -22.00 -6.79
CA GLY A 266 11.26 -21.62 -5.40
C GLY A 266 10.98 -20.16 -5.07
N ASP A 267 10.67 -19.32 -6.08
CA ASP A 267 10.36 -17.90 -5.90
C ASP A 267 8.85 -17.68 -5.65
N PHE A 268 8.07 -18.76 -5.56
CA PHE A 268 6.61 -18.72 -5.42
C PHE A 268 6.11 -19.59 -4.25
N ILE A 269 4.98 -19.18 -3.68
CA ILE A 269 4.10 -20.03 -2.87
C ILE A 269 2.85 -20.31 -3.72
N LEU A 270 2.69 -21.56 -4.18
CA LEU A 270 1.63 -22.02 -5.09
C LEU A 270 0.72 -23.07 -4.45
#